data_AF-A0A0S1Y7E6-F1
#
_entry.id   AF-A0A0S1Y7E6-F1
#
_cell.length_a   1.000
_cell.length_b   1.000
_cell.length_c   1.000
_cell.angle_alpha   90.00
_cell.angle_beta   90.00
_cell.angle_gamma   90.00
#
_symmetry.space_group_name_H-M   'P 1'
#
loop_
_entity.id
_entity.type
_entity.pdbx_description
1 polymer ?
#
loop_
_entity_poly.entity_id
_entity_poly.type
_entity_poly.pdbx_seq_one_letter_code
_entity_poly.pdbx_strand_id
1 'polypeptide(L)'
;MATAAGGSGMTPQALQDQIALGDVVQDVELREAMLANLDLSGAMFDGVDLRGADLSGCQLRDCRFNDCTLDGSRLQDADLSECSFLRCTFTHALMAGADLTAAALVECDLTGADLRDGRLDRATFFQSNLQDACLRTDAIDRAVFSESRMDGVDLAGTVLRFVNFHRLDMRTVRLDGVQGDSAMFVECDLTGMSLAGQQFTLCQFTDAKLDGADFSNAVLTQSNFKGASLKRAIFTGAQAAQSLFPQADLEGAVCRGARFDQGIWAGANVDDADFSGASLWLCVFQRAKCDGTRFNHAWMEDADFTMADLSRADVRDAHVLRLRLHRAVTADTRLSGRAGIIENDPELLEAERWSVR
;
A
#
# COMPACT_ATOMS: atom_id res chain seq x y z
N MET A 1 8.22 33.35 -55.08
CA MET A 1 7.59 33.71 -53.80
C MET A 1 6.15 33.22 -53.82
N ALA A 2 5.96 31.95 -53.48
CA ALA A 2 4.65 31.36 -53.26
C ALA A 2 4.71 30.71 -51.87
N THR A 3 4.00 31.32 -50.93
CA THR A 3 3.69 30.78 -49.61
C THR A 3 2.58 29.74 -49.78
N ALA A 4 2.91 28.47 -49.61
CA ALA A 4 1.95 27.38 -49.45
C ALA A 4 2.29 26.64 -48.14
N ALA A 5 1.82 27.18 -47.03
CA ALA A 5 1.67 26.45 -45.77
C ALA A 5 0.24 25.89 -45.77
N GLY A 6 0.08 24.67 -46.31
CA GLY A 6 -1.18 23.93 -46.31
C GLY A 6 -1.12 22.83 -45.27
N GLY A 7 -1.74 23.06 -44.12
CA GLY A 7 -2.02 22.00 -43.15
C GLY A 7 -3.08 21.07 -43.72
N SER A 8 -2.66 19.90 -44.19
CA SER A 8 -3.55 18.75 -44.40
C SER A 8 -3.69 18.03 -43.06
N GLY A 9 -4.40 18.65 -42.11
CA GLY A 9 -4.69 18.04 -40.82
C GLY A 9 -5.67 16.88 -40.99
N MET A 10 -5.43 15.76 -40.32
CA MET A 10 -6.35 14.65 -40.26
C MET A 10 -7.67 15.10 -39.61
N THR A 11 -8.77 14.99 -40.34
CA THR A 11 -10.10 15.35 -39.81
C THR A 11 -10.65 14.26 -38.90
N PRO A 12 -11.56 14.56 -37.95
CA PRO A 12 -12.24 13.55 -37.13
C PRO A 12 -12.88 12.41 -37.94
N GLN A 13 -13.55 12.72 -39.05
CA GLN A 13 -14.16 11.72 -39.91
C GLN A 13 -13.09 10.83 -40.56
N ALA A 14 -12.02 11.43 -41.09
CA ALA A 14 -10.93 10.67 -41.70
C ALA A 14 -10.24 9.74 -40.70
N LEU A 15 -10.10 10.18 -39.45
CA LEU A 15 -9.59 9.35 -38.34
C LEU A 15 -10.51 8.16 -38.08
N GLN A 16 -11.83 8.37 -37.95
CA GLN A 16 -12.79 7.28 -37.74
C GLN A 16 -12.83 6.32 -38.92
N ASP A 17 -12.75 6.81 -40.15
CA ASP A 17 -12.73 5.97 -41.35
C ASP A 17 -11.46 5.07 -41.36
N GLN A 18 -10.31 5.62 -40.97
CA GLN A 18 -9.06 4.86 -40.84
C GLN A 18 -9.15 3.78 -39.75
N ILE A 19 -9.71 4.12 -38.58
CA ILE A 19 -9.94 3.16 -37.49
C ILE A 19 -10.90 2.05 -37.91
N ALA A 20 -11.98 2.39 -38.64
CA ALA A 20 -12.95 1.42 -39.13
C ALA A 20 -12.37 0.41 -40.13
N LEU A 21 -11.28 0.78 -40.83
CA LEU A 21 -10.52 -0.12 -41.70
C LEU A 21 -9.54 -1.02 -40.92
N GLY A 22 -9.34 -0.76 -39.63
CA GLY A 22 -8.37 -1.45 -38.78
C GLY A 22 -6.92 -0.99 -39.02
N ASP A 23 -6.74 0.17 -39.65
CA ASP A 23 -5.43 0.72 -39.94
C ASP A 23 -4.82 1.36 -38.69
N VAL A 24 -3.50 1.22 -38.52
CA VAL A 24 -2.77 1.93 -37.47
C VAL A 24 -2.74 3.42 -37.79
N VAL A 25 -3.08 4.24 -36.81
CA VAL A 25 -2.95 5.69 -36.88
C VAL A 25 -1.54 6.03 -36.40
N GLN A 26 -0.66 6.32 -37.35
CA GLN A 26 0.78 6.42 -37.10
C GLN A 26 1.34 7.81 -37.43
N ASP A 27 2.13 8.36 -36.51
CA ASP A 27 2.90 9.60 -36.68
C ASP A 27 2.06 10.81 -37.12
N VAL A 28 0.80 10.88 -36.67
CA VAL A 28 -0.12 11.98 -37.02
C VAL A 28 -0.15 13.06 -35.94
N GLU A 29 -0.19 14.32 -36.36
CA GLU A 29 -0.41 15.47 -35.48
C GLU A 29 -1.91 15.77 -35.33
N LEU A 30 -2.44 15.58 -34.12
CA LEU A 30 -3.81 15.85 -33.68
C LEU A 30 -3.85 16.84 -32.49
N ARG A 31 -2.87 17.74 -32.43
CA ARG A 31 -2.80 18.79 -31.40
C ARG A 31 -4.06 19.64 -31.40
N GLU A 32 -4.62 19.86 -30.21
CA GLU A 32 -5.84 20.65 -30.01
C GLU A 32 -7.03 20.17 -30.88
N ALA A 33 -6.99 18.92 -31.35
CA ALA A 33 -8.07 18.37 -32.17
C ALA A 33 -9.36 18.24 -31.34
N MET A 34 -10.49 18.57 -31.95
CA MET A 34 -11.81 18.44 -31.34
C MET A 34 -12.34 17.03 -31.64
N LEU A 35 -12.14 16.11 -30.70
CA LEU A 35 -12.45 14.67 -30.82
C LEU A 35 -13.48 14.20 -29.79
N ALA A 36 -14.12 15.13 -29.08
CA ALA A 36 -15.05 14.83 -28.01
C ALA A 36 -16.23 13.98 -28.49
N ASN A 37 -16.63 12.99 -27.67
CA ASN A 37 -17.74 12.07 -27.92
C ASN A 37 -17.63 11.20 -29.18
N LEU A 38 -16.45 11.12 -29.81
CA LEU A 38 -16.24 10.19 -30.91
C LEU A 38 -16.18 8.75 -30.41
N ASP A 39 -16.46 7.83 -31.33
CA ASP A 39 -16.12 6.43 -31.15
C ASP A 39 -14.81 6.16 -31.88
N LEU A 40 -13.78 5.87 -31.10
CA LEU A 40 -12.44 5.52 -31.54
C LEU A 40 -12.03 4.15 -30.98
N SER A 41 -12.99 3.34 -30.51
CA SER A 41 -12.75 2.07 -29.82
C SER A 41 -11.93 1.10 -30.69
N GLY A 42 -11.01 0.36 -30.06
CA GLY A 42 -10.15 -0.61 -30.74
C GLY A 42 -9.03 0.01 -31.60
N ALA A 43 -8.89 1.33 -31.63
CA ALA A 43 -7.87 2.00 -32.43
C ALA A 43 -6.46 1.67 -31.96
N MET A 44 -5.53 1.66 -32.91
CA MET A 44 -4.10 1.53 -32.66
C MET A 44 -3.40 2.85 -33.03
N PHE A 45 -2.94 3.58 -32.02
CA PHE A 45 -2.19 4.81 -32.14
C PHE A 45 -0.71 4.55 -31.88
N ASP A 46 0.15 5.02 -32.79
CA ASP A 46 1.61 4.88 -32.69
C ASP A 46 2.29 6.21 -33.02
N GLY A 47 3.01 6.79 -32.07
CA GLY A 47 3.69 8.08 -32.27
C GLY A 47 2.75 9.27 -32.49
N VAL A 48 1.47 9.18 -32.09
CA VAL A 48 0.47 10.22 -32.34
C VAL A 48 0.57 11.35 -31.33
N ASP A 49 0.53 12.58 -31.82
CA ASP A 49 0.59 13.78 -31.02
C ASP A 49 -0.83 14.32 -30.76
N LEU A 50 -1.30 14.19 -29.52
CA LEU A 50 -2.62 14.59 -29.02
C LEU A 50 -2.53 15.72 -27.98
N ARG A 51 -1.46 16.53 -27.92
CA ARG A 51 -1.39 17.58 -26.87
C ARG A 51 -2.58 18.52 -26.98
N GLY A 52 -3.21 18.78 -25.83
CA GLY A 52 -4.37 19.68 -25.73
C GLY A 52 -5.61 19.24 -26.51
N ALA A 53 -5.62 18.03 -27.10
CA ALA A 53 -6.79 17.52 -27.79
C ALA A 53 -7.99 17.38 -26.84
N ASP A 54 -9.18 17.64 -27.35
CA ASP A 54 -10.42 17.42 -26.63
C ASP A 54 -10.96 16.03 -26.95
N LEU A 55 -10.74 15.09 -26.04
CA LEU A 55 -11.21 13.71 -26.06
C LEU A 55 -12.31 13.48 -24.99
N SER A 56 -12.95 14.55 -24.50
CA SER A 56 -13.98 14.45 -23.45
C SER A 56 -15.13 13.55 -23.91
N GLY A 57 -15.53 12.59 -23.08
CA GLY A 57 -16.61 11.63 -23.37
C GLY A 57 -16.32 10.69 -24.55
N CYS A 58 -15.09 10.64 -25.05
CA CYS A 58 -14.74 9.77 -26.17
C CYS A 58 -14.79 8.29 -25.75
N GLN A 59 -15.25 7.43 -26.65
CA GLN A 59 -15.16 5.98 -26.47
C GLN A 59 -13.81 5.52 -27.02
N LEU A 60 -12.93 5.09 -26.12
CA LEU A 60 -11.56 4.65 -26.42
C LEU A 60 -11.32 3.23 -25.94
N ARG A 61 -12.37 2.48 -25.62
CA ARG A 61 -12.25 1.11 -25.09
C ARG A 61 -11.37 0.24 -25.99
N ASP A 62 -10.52 -0.59 -25.36
CA ASP A 62 -9.62 -1.54 -26.04
C ASP A 62 -8.66 -0.86 -27.06
N CYS A 63 -8.36 0.42 -26.89
CA CYS A 63 -7.36 1.10 -27.70
C CYS A 63 -5.94 0.76 -27.27
N ARG A 64 -5.00 0.85 -28.22
CA ARG A 64 -3.56 0.77 -27.95
C ARG A 64 -2.90 2.08 -28.32
N PHE A 65 -2.10 2.60 -27.40
CA PHE A 65 -1.30 3.80 -27.58
C PHE A 65 0.16 3.44 -27.31
N ASN A 66 0.99 3.59 -28.33
CA ASN A 66 2.43 3.45 -28.21
C ASN A 66 3.08 4.79 -28.52
N ASP A 67 3.97 5.23 -27.64
CA ASP A 67 4.81 6.42 -27.86
C ASP A 67 3.99 7.69 -28.20
N CYS A 68 2.75 7.78 -27.71
CA CYS A 68 1.84 8.90 -27.96
C CYS A 68 1.99 10.01 -26.92
N THR A 69 1.75 11.26 -27.33
CA THR A 69 1.85 12.43 -26.45
C THR A 69 0.46 13.03 -26.20
N LEU A 70 -0.09 12.88 -24.99
CA LEU A 70 -1.43 13.35 -24.59
C LEU A 70 -1.36 14.49 -23.55
N ASP A 71 -0.24 15.22 -23.49
CA ASP A 71 -0.03 16.27 -22.49
C ASP A 71 -1.10 17.37 -22.58
N GLY A 72 -1.66 17.75 -21.43
CA GLY A 72 -2.71 18.75 -21.33
C GLY A 72 -4.01 18.43 -22.07
N SER A 73 -4.18 17.19 -22.55
CA SER A 73 -5.41 16.75 -23.21
C SER A 73 -6.59 16.72 -22.22
N ARG A 74 -7.79 16.81 -22.77
CA ARG A 74 -9.05 16.75 -22.03
C ARG A 74 -9.67 15.39 -22.27
N LEU A 75 -9.75 14.59 -21.21
CA LEU A 75 -10.24 13.21 -21.22
C LEU A 75 -11.37 13.04 -20.19
N GLN A 76 -12.07 14.13 -19.84
CA GLN A 76 -13.14 14.06 -18.87
C GLN A 76 -14.22 13.08 -19.33
N ASP A 77 -14.64 12.19 -18.44
CA ASP A 77 -15.67 11.17 -18.70
C ASP A 77 -15.37 10.24 -19.91
N ALA A 78 -14.12 10.17 -20.39
CA ALA A 78 -13.74 9.28 -21.50
C ALA A 78 -13.72 7.80 -21.04
N ASP A 79 -14.16 6.88 -21.91
CA ASP A 79 -14.04 5.44 -21.68
C ASP A 79 -12.66 4.96 -22.18
N LEU A 80 -11.69 4.89 -21.27
CA LEU A 80 -10.34 4.36 -21.49
C LEU A 80 -10.23 2.91 -20.99
N SER A 81 -11.37 2.22 -20.78
CA SER A 81 -11.35 0.88 -20.21
C SER A 81 -10.68 -0.11 -21.16
N GLU A 82 -9.93 -1.04 -20.57
CA GLU A 82 -9.19 -2.08 -21.32
C GLU A 82 -8.13 -1.52 -22.29
N CYS A 83 -7.76 -0.24 -22.20
CA CYS A 83 -6.70 0.36 -23.00
C CYS A 83 -5.31 -0.12 -22.59
N SER A 84 -4.37 -0.13 -23.55
CA SER A 84 -2.94 -0.29 -23.29
C SER A 84 -2.18 0.95 -23.71
N PHE A 85 -1.46 1.55 -22.77
CA PHE A 85 -0.55 2.68 -22.97
C PHE A 85 0.88 2.21 -22.70
N LEU A 86 1.75 2.40 -23.69
CA LEU A 86 3.18 2.11 -23.59
C LEU A 86 3.96 3.36 -23.95
N ARG A 87 4.81 3.83 -23.01
CA ARG A 87 5.66 5.01 -23.21
C ARG A 87 4.90 6.27 -23.64
N CYS A 88 3.68 6.44 -23.13
CA CYS A 88 2.85 7.61 -23.44
C CYS A 88 3.01 8.70 -22.37
N THR A 89 2.76 9.95 -22.74
CA THR A 89 2.75 11.07 -21.79
C THR A 89 1.34 11.65 -21.64
N PHE A 90 1.00 12.02 -20.42
CA PHE A 90 -0.29 12.56 -19.95
C PHE A 90 -0.04 13.73 -19.01
N THR A 91 1.08 14.45 -19.18
CA THR A 91 1.48 15.48 -18.24
C THR A 91 0.39 16.55 -18.17
N HIS A 92 -0.15 16.81 -16.98
CA HIS A 92 -1.28 17.71 -16.74
C HIS A 92 -2.55 17.40 -17.57
N ALA A 93 -2.73 16.15 -18.01
CA ALA A 93 -3.98 15.74 -18.64
C ALA A 93 -5.15 15.82 -17.65
N LEU A 94 -6.31 16.26 -18.14
CA LEU A 94 -7.52 16.42 -17.35
C LEU A 94 -8.43 15.21 -17.57
N MET A 95 -8.39 14.26 -16.65
CA MET A 95 -9.02 12.93 -16.77
C MET A 95 -10.10 12.70 -15.70
N ALA A 96 -10.69 13.78 -15.17
CA ALA A 96 -11.71 13.67 -14.14
C ALA A 96 -12.91 12.87 -14.66
N GLY A 97 -13.38 11.88 -13.88
CA GLY A 97 -14.46 10.98 -14.28
C GLY A 97 -14.12 9.94 -15.35
N ALA A 98 -12.89 9.92 -15.89
CA ALA A 98 -12.50 8.95 -16.90
C ALA A 98 -12.54 7.51 -16.37
N ASP A 99 -12.94 6.57 -17.21
CA ASP A 99 -12.95 5.14 -16.87
C ASP A 99 -11.67 4.47 -17.38
N LEU A 100 -10.72 4.18 -16.48
CA LEU A 100 -9.49 3.42 -16.75
C LEU A 100 -9.61 1.97 -16.27
N THR A 101 -10.83 1.42 -16.15
CA THR A 101 -11.03 0.05 -15.69
C THR A 101 -10.22 -0.93 -16.53
N ALA A 102 -9.37 -1.71 -15.89
CA ALA A 102 -8.47 -2.67 -16.54
C ALA A 102 -7.49 -2.08 -17.57
N ALA A 103 -7.24 -0.77 -17.55
CA ALA A 103 -6.22 -0.14 -18.39
C ALA A 103 -4.81 -0.50 -17.90
N ALA A 104 -3.87 -0.65 -18.84
CA ALA A 104 -2.46 -0.87 -18.55
C ALA A 104 -1.64 0.36 -18.96
N LEU A 105 -0.94 0.96 -18.00
CA LEU A 105 -0.05 2.09 -18.20
C LEU A 105 1.37 1.66 -17.87
N VAL A 106 2.17 1.45 -18.92
CA VAL A 106 3.54 0.94 -18.83
C VAL A 106 4.49 2.03 -19.30
N GLU A 107 5.46 2.38 -18.45
CA GLU A 107 6.46 3.40 -18.76
C GLU A 107 5.83 4.77 -19.13
N CYS A 108 4.67 5.10 -18.57
CA CYS A 108 3.94 6.33 -18.90
C CYS A 108 4.27 7.48 -17.94
N ASP A 109 4.14 8.72 -18.41
CA ASP A 109 4.27 9.91 -17.58
C ASP A 109 2.91 10.58 -17.35
N LEU A 110 2.37 10.47 -16.14
CA LEU A 110 1.13 11.08 -15.67
C LEU A 110 1.40 12.24 -14.69
N THR A 111 2.55 12.90 -14.78
CA THR A 111 2.90 13.98 -13.86
C THR A 111 1.81 15.05 -13.83
N GLY A 112 1.26 15.31 -12.65
CA GLY A 112 0.21 16.30 -12.42
C GLY A 112 -1.12 16.03 -13.14
N ALA A 113 -1.37 14.79 -13.57
CA ALA A 113 -2.65 14.40 -14.18
C ALA A 113 -3.78 14.43 -13.14
N ASP A 114 -4.97 14.84 -13.58
CA ASP A 114 -6.16 14.93 -12.74
C ASP A 114 -7.09 13.72 -13.00
N LEU A 115 -7.06 12.72 -12.12
CA LEU A 115 -7.88 11.49 -12.19
C LEU A 115 -9.00 11.50 -11.14
N ARG A 116 -9.41 12.67 -10.65
CA ARG A 116 -10.48 12.77 -9.65
C ARG A 116 -11.78 12.17 -10.16
N ASP A 117 -12.49 11.47 -9.28
CA ASP A 117 -13.75 10.79 -9.60
C ASP A 117 -13.63 9.73 -10.73
N GLY A 118 -12.41 9.40 -11.17
CA GLY A 118 -12.16 8.38 -12.18
C GLY A 118 -12.33 6.96 -11.65
N ARG A 119 -12.49 6.01 -12.58
CA ARG A 119 -12.57 4.58 -12.25
C ARG A 119 -11.24 3.92 -12.56
N LEU A 120 -10.58 3.40 -11.54
CA LEU A 120 -9.24 2.79 -11.65
C LEU A 120 -9.27 1.29 -11.38
N ASP A 121 -10.45 0.68 -11.43
CA ASP A 121 -10.64 -0.71 -11.04
C ASP A 121 -9.80 -1.64 -11.93
N ARG A 122 -8.92 -2.44 -11.33
CA ARG A 122 -7.98 -3.34 -12.03
C ARG A 122 -6.99 -2.63 -12.96
N ALA A 123 -6.85 -1.31 -12.89
CA ALA A 123 -5.84 -0.58 -13.64
C ALA A 123 -4.43 -0.97 -13.16
N THR A 124 -3.46 -1.01 -14.07
CA THR A 124 -2.06 -1.32 -13.77
C THR A 124 -1.17 -0.16 -14.16
N PHE A 125 -0.35 0.31 -13.22
CA PHE A 125 0.70 1.29 -13.43
C PHE A 125 2.04 0.61 -13.15
N PHE A 126 2.84 0.41 -14.20
CA PHE A 126 4.15 -0.23 -14.11
C PHE A 126 5.22 0.70 -14.65
N GLN A 127 6.27 0.94 -13.86
CA GLN A 127 7.38 1.83 -14.21
C GLN A 127 6.93 3.21 -14.72
N SER A 128 5.80 3.69 -14.21
CA SER A 128 5.18 4.94 -14.64
C SER A 128 5.47 6.05 -13.63
N ASN A 129 5.36 7.31 -14.07
CA ASN A 129 5.52 8.48 -13.23
C ASN A 129 4.15 9.09 -12.92
N LEU A 130 3.71 9.04 -11.66
CA LEU A 130 2.47 9.66 -11.20
C LEU A 130 2.72 10.88 -10.32
N GLN A 131 3.92 11.48 -10.37
CA GLN A 131 4.26 12.61 -9.50
C GLN A 131 3.16 13.68 -9.54
N ASP A 132 2.70 14.13 -8.37
CA ASP A 132 1.67 15.17 -8.20
C ASP A 132 0.30 14.86 -8.85
N ALA A 133 0.05 13.61 -9.26
CA ALA A 133 -1.25 13.21 -9.79
C ALA A 133 -2.32 13.16 -8.69
N CYS A 134 -3.56 13.52 -9.05
CA CYS A 134 -4.69 13.47 -8.13
C CYS A 134 -5.55 12.22 -8.38
N LEU A 135 -5.57 11.28 -7.43
CA LEU A 135 -6.37 10.04 -7.47
C LEU A 135 -7.39 10.01 -6.32
N ARG A 136 -8.01 11.17 -6.04
CA ARG A 136 -9.16 11.24 -5.11
C ARG A 136 -10.38 10.69 -5.81
N THR A 137 -10.73 9.46 -5.45
CA THR A 137 -11.91 8.75 -5.97
C THR A 137 -12.68 8.17 -4.80
N ASP A 138 -13.94 7.79 -5.00
CA ASP A 138 -14.72 7.12 -3.95
C ASP A 138 -14.06 5.81 -3.50
N ALA A 139 -13.58 5.03 -4.47
CA ALA A 139 -12.86 3.80 -4.23
C ALA A 139 -11.99 3.41 -5.41
N ILE A 140 -11.01 2.54 -5.14
CA ILE A 140 -10.20 1.83 -6.13
C ILE A 140 -10.23 0.35 -5.77
N ASP A 141 -10.67 -0.50 -6.70
CA ASP A 141 -10.68 -1.96 -6.51
C ASP A 141 -9.61 -2.66 -7.37
N ARG A 142 -8.72 -3.43 -6.73
CA ARG A 142 -7.75 -4.32 -7.40
C ARG A 142 -6.76 -3.64 -8.36
N ALA A 143 -6.54 -2.34 -8.24
CA ALA A 143 -5.50 -1.66 -9.00
C ALA A 143 -4.09 -2.10 -8.56
N VAL A 144 -3.12 -1.99 -9.45
CA VAL A 144 -1.72 -2.33 -9.19
C VAL A 144 -0.82 -1.14 -9.52
N PHE A 145 -0.01 -0.71 -8.56
CA PHE A 145 1.05 0.26 -8.72
C PHE A 145 2.37 -0.43 -8.39
N SER A 146 3.25 -0.58 -9.38
CA SER A 146 4.53 -1.28 -9.18
C SER A 146 5.68 -0.51 -9.80
N GLU A 147 6.77 -0.37 -9.03
CA GLU A 147 8.02 0.24 -9.47
C GLU A 147 7.81 1.62 -10.11
N SER A 148 6.79 2.35 -9.66
CA SER A 148 6.34 3.63 -10.20
C SER A 148 6.68 4.78 -9.24
N ARG A 149 6.76 5.99 -9.77
CA ARG A 149 7.01 7.20 -8.96
C ARG A 149 5.68 7.76 -8.46
N MET A 150 5.57 7.97 -7.15
CA MET A 150 4.33 8.42 -6.49
C MET A 150 4.50 9.70 -5.65
N ASP A 151 5.56 10.47 -5.89
CA ASP A 151 5.83 11.68 -5.13
C ASP A 151 4.64 12.66 -5.18
N GLY A 152 4.12 13.08 -4.03
CA GLY A 152 3.03 14.06 -3.94
C GLY A 152 1.66 13.58 -4.44
N VAL A 153 1.51 12.29 -4.77
CA VAL A 153 0.23 11.71 -5.20
C VAL A 153 -0.84 11.91 -4.12
N ASP A 154 -2.03 12.31 -4.54
CA ASP A 154 -3.16 12.55 -3.66
C ASP A 154 -4.19 11.42 -3.70
N LEU A 155 -4.24 10.61 -2.63
CA LEU A 155 -5.21 9.53 -2.41
C LEU A 155 -6.18 9.84 -1.26
N ALA A 156 -6.17 11.06 -0.73
CA ALA A 156 -6.86 11.34 0.53
C ALA A 156 -8.38 11.17 0.41
N GLY A 157 -8.94 10.43 1.37
CA GLY A 157 -10.35 10.04 1.43
C GLY A 157 -10.72 8.80 0.60
N THR A 158 -9.80 8.26 -0.21
CA THR A 158 -10.09 7.13 -1.09
C THR A 158 -10.17 5.81 -0.31
N VAL A 159 -11.12 4.94 -0.67
CA VAL A 159 -11.20 3.56 -0.18
C VAL A 159 -10.40 2.62 -1.09
N LEU A 160 -9.39 1.95 -0.55
CA LEU A 160 -8.50 1.04 -1.26
C LEU A 160 -8.92 -0.41 -0.98
N ARG A 161 -9.50 -1.09 -1.98
CA ARG A 161 -9.93 -2.49 -1.87
C ARG A 161 -9.00 -3.37 -2.69
N PHE A 162 -8.30 -4.30 -2.05
CA PHE A 162 -7.38 -5.23 -2.74
C PHE A 162 -6.34 -4.55 -3.64
N VAL A 163 -6.03 -3.27 -3.41
CA VAL A 163 -5.05 -2.51 -4.19
C VAL A 163 -3.64 -2.97 -3.82
N ASN A 164 -2.78 -3.14 -4.83
CA ASN A 164 -1.41 -3.57 -4.64
C ASN A 164 -0.45 -2.41 -4.94
N PHE A 165 0.30 -2.00 -3.92
CA PHE A 165 1.45 -1.13 -4.01
C PHE A 165 2.71 -1.97 -3.80
N HIS A 166 3.61 -1.97 -4.79
CA HIS A 166 4.81 -2.79 -4.78
C HIS A 166 6.06 -1.98 -5.12
N ARG A 167 7.04 -1.97 -4.20
CA ARG A 167 8.32 -1.26 -4.34
C ARG A 167 8.18 0.23 -4.63
N LEU A 168 7.32 0.90 -3.86
CA LEU A 168 7.04 2.33 -4.04
C LEU A 168 7.63 3.14 -2.89
N ASP A 169 8.11 4.34 -3.20
CA ASP A 169 8.32 5.39 -2.21
C ASP A 169 7.00 6.12 -1.98
N MET A 170 6.44 6.00 -0.78
CA MET A 170 5.14 6.58 -0.43
C MET A 170 5.24 7.70 0.60
N ARG A 171 6.46 8.12 0.99
CA ARG A 171 6.69 9.07 2.10
C ARG A 171 6.05 10.43 1.89
N THR A 172 5.74 10.80 0.64
CA THR A 172 5.09 12.08 0.28
C THR A 172 3.67 11.89 -0.26
N VAL A 173 3.17 10.65 -0.30
CA VAL A 173 1.81 10.35 -0.74
C VAL A 173 0.83 10.81 0.33
N ARG A 174 -0.24 11.49 -0.10
CA ARG A 174 -1.27 11.99 0.81
C ARG A 174 -2.28 10.89 1.08
N LEU A 175 -2.24 10.35 2.30
CA LEU A 175 -3.13 9.28 2.76
C LEU A 175 -4.17 9.78 3.78
N ASP A 176 -4.42 11.08 3.89
CA ASP A 176 -5.37 11.63 4.88
C ASP A 176 -6.76 11.01 4.70
N GLY A 177 -7.26 10.32 5.74
CA GLY A 177 -8.60 9.73 5.72
C GLY A 177 -8.76 8.51 4.80
N VAL A 178 -7.67 7.92 4.32
CA VAL A 178 -7.71 6.68 3.54
C VAL A 178 -8.25 5.53 4.39
N GLN A 179 -8.99 4.63 3.72
CA GLN A 179 -9.41 3.36 4.29
C GLN A 179 -8.90 2.23 3.40
N GLY A 180 -8.07 1.35 3.96
CA GLY A 180 -7.64 0.11 3.33
C GLY A 180 -8.48 -1.07 3.79
N ASP A 181 -9.02 -1.81 2.83
CA ASP A 181 -9.56 -3.15 3.03
C ASP A 181 -8.77 -4.12 2.17
N SER A 182 -7.97 -4.97 2.82
CA SER A 182 -7.14 -5.96 2.13
C SER A 182 -6.14 -5.36 1.13
N ALA A 183 -5.74 -4.10 1.32
CA ALA A 183 -4.72 -3.44 0.51
C ALA A 183 -3.31 -3.97 0.85
N MET A 184 -2.42 -3.98 -0.12
CA MET A 184 -1.07 -4.53 -0.02
C MET A 184 -0.03 -3.45 -0.27
N PHE A 185 0.91 -3.29 0.66
CA PHE A 185 2.04 -2.37 0.64
C PHE A 185 3.33 -3.19 0.75
N VAL A 186 3.70 -3.87 -0.34
CA VAL A 186 4.82 -4.82 -0.35
C VAL A 186 6.11 -4.07 -0.71
N GLU A 187 7.14 -4.19 0.12
CA GLU A 187 8.44 -3.53 -0.08
C GLU A 187 8.33 -2.00 -0.27
N CYS A 188 7.28 -1.37 0.28
CA CYS A 188 7.05 0.07 0.17
C CYS A 188 7.74 0.87 1.28
N ASP A 189 8.10 2.12 0.99
CA ASP A 189 8.66 3.05 1.98
C ASP A 189 7.59 4.04 2.47
N LEU A 190 7.17 3.86 3.72
CA LEU A 190 6.21 4.69 4.46
C LEU A 190 6.86 5.30 5.72
N THR A 191 8.19 5.47 5.71
CA THR A 191 8.95 5.97 6.86
C THR A 191 8.41 7.32 7.35
N GLY A 192 8.11 7.41 8.65
CA GLY A 192 7.67 8.63 9.31
C GLY A 192 6.25 9.09 8.95
N MET A 193 5.48 8.32 8.20
CA MET A 193 4.12 8.71 7.81
C MET A 193 3.15 8.67 8.99
N SER A 194 2.17 9.58 8.99
CA SER A 194 1.04 9.53 9.92
C SER A 194 -0.10 8.71 9.31
N LEU A 195 -0.40 7.60 9.96
CA LEU A 195 -1.50 6.67 9.69
C LEU A 195 -2.49 6.64 10.87
N ALA A 196 -2.44 7.67 11.72
CA ALA A 196 -3.20 7.74 12.97
C ALA A 196 -4.71 7.80 12.70
N GLY A 197 -5.48 7.00 13.45
CA GLY A 197 -6.93 6.92 13.35
C GLY A 197 -7.47 6.31 12.05
N GLN A 198 -6.59 5.92 11.12
CA GLN A 198 -7.00 5.34 9.83
C GLN A 198 -7.38 3.86 9.97
N GLN A 199 -8.08 3.32 8.97
CA GLN A 199 -8.54 1.93 8.94
C GLN A 199 -7.77 1.16 7.87
N PHE A 200 -7.06 0.11 8.26
CA PHE A 200 -6.29 -0.76 7.38
C PHE A 200 -6.55 -2.24 7.71
N THR A 201 -7.82 -2.61 7.83
CA THR A 201 -8.25 -3.98 8.15
C THR A 201 -7.80 -4.94 7.05
N LEU A 202 -7.27 -6.11 7.44
CA LEU A 202 -6.75 -7.15 6.54
C LEU A 202 -5.57 -6.72 5.62
N CYS A 203 -5.04 -5.51 5.80
CA CYS A 203 -3.97 -5.00 4.95
C CYS A 203 -2.63 -5.72 5.19
N GLN A 204 -1.80 -5.74 4.14
CA GLN A 204 -0.48 -6.36 4.16
C GLN A 204 0.60 -5.27 4.03
N PHE A 205 1.58 -5.27 4.91
CA PHE A 205 2.74 -4.39 4.94
C PHE A 205 4.04 -5.21 4.87
N THR A 206 4.02 -6.30 4.10
CA THR A 206 5.12 -7.26 4.01
C THR A 206 6.39 -6.58 3.53
N ASP A 207 7.47 -6.72 4.31
CA ASP A 207 8.80 -6.15 4.03
C ASP A 207 8.78 -4.62 3.80
N ALA A 208 7.75 -3.92 4.31
CA ALA A 208 7.64 -2.47 4.22
C ALA A 208 8.58 -1.74 5.19
N LYS A 209 9.00 -0.52 4.84
CA LYS A 209 9.73 0.39 5.72
C LYS A 209 8.75 1.36 6.37
N LEU A 210 8.56 1.22 7.66
CA LEU A 210 7.60 1.94 8.50
C LEU A 210 8.28 2.53 9.75
N ASP A 211 9.59 2.76 9.68
CA ASP A 211 10.34 3.36 10.79
C ASP A 211 9.74 4.71 11.16
N GLY A 212 9.41 4.90 12.44
CA GLY A 212 8.79 6.11 12.96
C GLY A 212 7.36 6.38 12.44
N ALA A 213 6.72 5.45 11.73
CA ALA A 213 5.33 5.61 11.30
C ALA A 213 4.39 5.67 12.51
N ASP A 214 3.35 6.50 12.42
CA ASP A 214 2.37 6.72 13.49
C ASP A 214 1.04 6.03 13.17
N PHE A 215 0.78 4.92 13.84
CA PHE A 215 -0.46 4.16 13.83
C PHE A 215 -1.34 4.44 15.08
N SER A 216 -1.17 5.57 15.75
CA SER A 216 -1.95 5.89 16.96
C SER A 216 -3.45 5.81 16.68
N ASN A 217 -4.16 5.03 17.49
CA ASN A 217 -5.61 4.77 17.34
C ASN A 217 -6.05 4.21 15.98
N ALA A 218 -5.13 3.71 15.15
CA ALA A 218 -5.47 3.07 13.88
C ALA A 218 -6.19 1.73 14.09
N VAL A 219 -7.00 1.32 13.12
CA VAL A 219 -7.61 -0.01 13.07
C VAL A 219 -6.81 -0.90 12.12
N LEU A 220 -6.17 -1.92 12.68
CA LEU A 220 -5.22 -2.82 12.02
C LEU A 220 -5.63 -4.30 12.23
N THR A 221 -6.93 -4.53 12.38
CA THR A 221 -7.44 -5.87 12.70
C THR A 221 -7.10 -6.82 11.54
N GLN A 222 -6.51 -7.96 11.87
CA GLN A 222 -6.06 -8.98 10.91
C GLN A 222 -5.02 -8.48 9.88
N SER A 223 -4.34 -7.37 10.13
CA SER A 223 -3.28 -6.87 9.25
C SER A 223 -1.97 -7.62 9.45
N ASN A 224 -1.10 -7.60 8.45
CA ASN A 224 0.16 -8.34 8.44
C ASN A 224 1.35 -7.42 8.20
N PHE A 225 2.39 -7.56 9.02
CA PHE A 225 3.62 -6.78 9.03
C PHE A 225 4.86 -7.69 8.93
N LYS A 226 4.72 -8.88 8.34
CA LYS A 226 5.84 -9.82 8.17
C LYS A 226 7.07 -9.13 7.60
N GLY A 227 8.20 -9.24 8.30
CA GLY A 227 9.49 -8.69 7.84
C GLY A 227 9.56 -7.16 7.77
N ALA A 228 8.51 -6.44 8.18
CA ALA A 228 8.49 -4.99 8.13
C ALA A 228 9.48 -4.35 9.11
N SER A 229 10.11 -3.25 8.70
CA SER A 229 10.87 -2.38 9.61
C SER A 229 9.91 -1.37 10.23
N LEU A 230 9.81 -1.36 11.55
CA LEU A 230 8.85 -0.61 12.35
C LEU A 230 9.58 0.09 13.53
N LYS A 231 10.86 0.43 13.34
CA LYS A 231 11.69 0.97 14.43
C LYS A 231 11.11 2.28 14.90
N ARG A 232 10.90 2.39 16.21
CA ARG A 232 10.29 3.57 16.85
C ARG A 232 8.91 3.95 16.26
N ALA A 233 8.21 3.00 15.61
CA ALA A 233 6.83 3.22 15.19
C ALA A 233 5.91 3.39 16.41
N ILE A 234 4.81 4.12 16.24
CA ILE A 234 3.88 4.47 17.31
C ILE A 234 2.57 3.73 17.08
N PHE A 235 2.16 2.88 18.01
CA PHE A 235 0.92 2.12 18.00
C PHE A 235 -0.01 2.50 19.17
N THR A 236 0.18 3.68 19.77
CA THR A 236 -0.55 4.06 20.99
C THR A 236 -2.07 3.97 20.76
N GLY A 237 -2.76 3.13 21.55
CA GLY A 237 -4.22 2.93 21.42
C GLY A 237 -4.69 2.20 20.15
N ALA A 238 -3.79 1.69 19.31
CA ALA A 238 -4.14 0.99 18.07
C ALA A 238 -5.00 -0.26 18.33
N GLN A 239 -5.90 -0.57 17.40
CA GLN A 239 -6.78 -1.73 17.41
C GLN A 239 -6.27 -2.78 16.41
N ALA A 240 -5.36 -3.64 16.84
CA ALA A 240 -4.61 -4.58 16.01
C ALA A 240 -4.84 -6.04 16.45
N ALA A 241 -6.08 -6.40 16.80
CA ALA A 241 -6.40 -7.79 17.12
C ALA A 241 -6.13 -8.69 15.92
N GLN A 242 -5.60 -9.89 16.19
CA GLN A 242 -5.28 -10.92 15.19
C GLN A 242 -4.27 -10.48 14.11
N SER A 243 -3.48 -9.44 14.38
CA SER A 243 -2.44 -8.99 13.45
C SER A 243 -1.18 -9.87 13.51
N LEU A 244 -0.43 -9.88 12.41
CA LEU A 244 0.79 -10.68 12.24
C LEU A 244 2.02 -9.76 12.19
N PHE A 245 3.04 -10.08 12.98
CA PHE A 245 4.36 -9.43 13.00
C PHE A 245 5.54 -10.42 12.89
N PRO A 246 5.44 -11.55 12.17
CA PRO A 246 6.54 -12.51 12.14
C PRO A 246 7.79 -11.87 11.53
N GLN A 247 8.92 -11.95 12.24
CA GLN A 247 10.21 -11.39 11.81
C GLN A 247 10.20 -9.86 11.59
N ALA A 248 9.19 -9.15 12.08
CA ALA A 248 9.16 -7.69 12.02
C ALA A 248 10.16 -7.08 13.02
N ASP A 249 10.67 -5.88 12.72
CA ASP A 249 11.60 -5.15 13.57
C ASP A 249 10.95 -3.91 14.19
N LEU A 250 10.48 -4.03 15.41
CA LEU A 250 9.82 -2.99 16.20
C LEU A 250 10.73 -2.43 17.31
N GLU A 251 12.04 -2.43 17.11
CA GLU A 251 13.00 -1.87 18.07
C GLU A 251 12.58 -0.46 18.52
N GLY A 252 12.39 -0.28 19.84
CA GLY A 252 11.98 0.98 20.45
C GLY A 252 10.57 1.48 20.07
N ALA A 253 9.69 0.63 19.53
CA ALA A 253 8.32 1.00 19.21
C ALA A 253 7.48 1.36 20.45
N VAL A 254 6.46 2.21 20.28
CA VAL A 254 5.58 2.66 21.37
C VAL A 254 4.19 2.05 21.19
N CYS A 255 3.89 1.01 21.95
CA CYS A 255 2.69 0.17 21.85
C CYS A 255 1.71 0.39 23.02
N ARG A 256 1.77 1.54 23.70
CA ARG A 256 1.02 1.79 24.94
C ARG A 256 -0.50 1.69 24.74
N GLY A 257 -1.16 0.90 25.58
CA GLY A 257 -2.63 0.75 25.55
C GLY A 257 -3.19 0.17 24.24
N ALA A 258 -2.33 -0.32 23.34
CA ALA A 258 -2.74 -0.95 22.10
C ALA A 258 -3.38 -2.32 22.34
N ARG A 259 -4.24 -2.76 21.44
CA ARG A 259 -4.88 -4.08 21.51
C ARG A 259 -4.35 -4.98 20.43
N PHE A 260 -3.59 -6.00 20.83
CA PHE A 260 -2.99 -6.99 19.94
C PHE A 260 -3.52 -8.41 20.20
N ASP A 261 -4.70 -8.53 20.81
CA ASP A 261 -5.32 -9.81 21.16
C ASP A 261 -5.18 -10.84 20.01
N GLN A 262 -4.62 -12.02 20.31
CA GLN A 262 -4.34 -13.11 19.35
C GLN A 262 -3.29 -12.76 18.25
N GLY A 263 -2.43 -11.78 18.50
CA GLY A 263 -1.37 -11.41 17.57
C GLY A 263 -0.22 -12.41 17.50
N ILE A 264 0.42 -12.54 16.34
CA ILE A 264 1.56 -13.45 16.10
C ILE A 264 2.84 -12.65 15.92
N TRP A 265 3.80 -12.84 16.81
CA TRP A 265 5.06 -12.08 16.93
C TRP A 265 6.28 -13.00 16.77
N ALA A 266 6.11 -14.15 16.12
CA ALA A 266 7.15 -15.18 16.04
C ALA A 266 8.45 -14.64 15.40
N GLY A 267 9.54 -14.67 16.16
CA GLY A 267 10.84 -14.15 15.72
C GLY A 267 10.91 -12.63 15.52
N ALA A 268 9.91 -11.87 15.98
CA ALA A 268 9.94 -10.41 15.92
C ALA A 268 11.05 -9.84 16.83
N ASN A 269 11.61 -8.70 16.45
CA ASN A 269 12.42 -7.89 17.32
C ASN A 269 11.55 -6.81 17.97
N VAL A 270 11.39 -6.85 19.29
CA VAL A 270 10.69 -5.83 20.08
C VAL A 270 11.57 -5.29 21.20
N ASP A 271 12.89 -5.35 21.02
CA ASP A 271 13.88 -4.80 21.96
C ASP A 271 13.57 -3.33 22.25
N ASP A 272 13.65 -2.96 23.53
CA ASP A 272 13.35 -1.61 24.06
C ASP A 272 11.94 -1.06 23.75
N ALA A 273 11.03 -1.88 23.19
CA ALA A 273 9.66 -1.46 22.91
C ALA A 273 8.83 -1.26 24.20
N ASP A 274 7.80 -0.43 24.10
CA ASP A 274 6.92 -0.10 25.22
C ASP A 274 5.49 -0.62 25.01
N PHE A 275 5.19 -1.79 25.56
CA PHE A 275 3.86 -2.40 25.61
C PHE A 275 3.09 -2.07 26.89
N SER A 276 3.44 -1.00 27.61
CA SER A 276 2.80 -0.70 28.88
C SER A 276 1.28 -0.52 28.71
N GLY A 277 0.50 -1.26 29.51
CA GLY A 277 -0.97 -1.25 29.43
C GLY A 277 -1.56 -1.86 28.16
N ALA A 278 -0.77 -2.47 27.29
CA ALA A 278 -1.27 -3.10 26.07
C ALA A 278 -2.02 -4.42 26.38
N SER A 279 -2.97 -4.78 25.51
CA SER A 279 -3.62 -6.09 25.54
C SER A 279 -2.88 -7.05 24.63
N LEU A 280 -2.35 -8.12 25.22
CA LEU A 280 -1.55 -9.17 24.59
C LEU A 280 -2.16 -10.56 24.84
N TRP A 281 -3.48 -10.63 25.03
CA TRP A 281 -4.19 -11.88 25.30
C TRP A 281 -3.97 -12.87 24.15
N LEU A 282 -3.57 -14.11 24.47
CA LEU A 282 -3.28 -15.16 23.47
C LEU A 282 -2.22 -14.78 22.41
N CYS A 283 -1.35 -13.81 22.69
CA CYS A 283 -0.27 -13.46 21.76
C CYS A 283 0.82 -14.54 21.70
N VAL A 284 1.42 -14.73 20.52
CA VAL A 284 2.50 -15.68 20.27
C VAL A 284 3.82 -14.95 20.03
N PHE A 285 4.65 -14.82 21.06
CA PHE A 285 6.00 -14.23 21.04
C PHE A 285 7.12 -15.26 20.91
N GLN A 286 6.83 -16.43 20.33
CA GLN A 286 7.82 -17.50 20.22
C GLN A 286 9.10 -17.03 19.52
N ARG A 287 10.26 -17.24 20.16
CA ARG A 287 11.57 -16.82 19.65
C ARG A 287 11.72 -15.31 19.38
N ALA A 288 10.83 -14.47 19.91
CA ALA A 288 10.95 -13.02 19.80
C ALA A 288 12.14 -12.50 20.64
N LYS A 289 12.73 -11.39 20.21
CA LYS A 289 13.67 -10.62 21.04
C LYS A 289 12.89 -9.53 21.77
N CYS A 290 12.96 -9.55 23.08
CA CYS A 290 12.25 -8.65 23.97
C CYS A 290 13.20 -8.07 25.03
N ASP A 291 14.47 -7.84 24.66
CA ASP A 291 15.44 -7.30 25.60
C ASP A 291 15.08 -5.85 25.96
N GLY A 292 15.04 -5.54 27.26
CA GLY A 292 14.68 -4.20 27.74
C GLY A 292 13.21 -3.79 27.50
N THR A 293 12.39 -4.66 26.92
CA THR A 293 10.98 -4.37 26.60
C THR A 293 10.15 -4.12 27.87
N ARG A 294 9.27 -3.12 27.83
CA ARG A 294 8.36 -2.79 28.94
C ARG A 294 6.99 -3.41 28.71
N PHE A 295 6.58 -4.28 29.63
CA PHE A 295 5.26 -4.91 29.68
C PHE A 295 4.46 -4.49 30.92
N ASN A 296 4.84 -3.37 31.56
CA ASN A 296 4.18 -2.92 32.79
C ASN A 296 2.68 -2.72 32.58
N HIS A 297 1.84 -3.32 33.45
CA HIS A 297 0.38 -3.27 33.33
C HIS A 297 -0.20 -3.90 32.05
N ALA A 298 0.60 -4.60 31.25
CA ALA A 298 0.09 -5.30 30.07
C ALA A 298 -0.76 -6.50 30.46
N TRP A 299 -1.71 -6.87 29.60
CA TRP A 299 -2.58 -8.03 29.77
C TRP A 299 -2.02 -9.20 28.97
N MET A 300 -1.40 -10.16 29.65
CA MET A 300 -0.60 -11.23 29.03
C MET A 300 -1.17 -12.62 29.35
N GLU A 301 -2.49 -12.72 29.58
CA GLU A 301 -3.14 -14.00 29.78
C GLU A 301 -3.01 -14.88 28.52
N ASP A 302 -2.62 -16.14 28.73
CA ASP A 302 -2.33 -17.14 27.70
C ASP A 302 -1.25 -16.78 26.67
N ALA A 303 -0.51 -15.70 26.88
CA ALA A 303 0.57 -15.34 25.97
C ALA A 303 1.70 -16.38 26.00
N ASP A 304 2.33 -16.61 24.86
CA ASP A 304 3.38 -17.60 24.67
C ASP A 304 4.71 -16.96 24.28
N PHE A 305 5.66 -16.96 25.21
CA PHE A 305 7.02 -16.45 25.04
C PHE A 305 8.05 -17.60 24.97
N THR A 306 7.63 -18.79 24.53
CA THR A 306 8.51 -19.94 24.38
C THR A 306 9.75 -19.58 23.54
N MET A 307 10.94 -19.82 24.09
CA MET A 307 12.24 -19.49 23.49
C MET A 307 12.48 -18.00 23.19
N ALA A 308 11.67 -17.09 23.73
CA ALA A 308 11.90 -15.65 23.60
C ALA A 308 13.05 -15.18 24.50
N ASP A 309 13.67 -14.05 24.15
CA ASP A 309 14.64 -13.37 25.00
C ASP A 309 13.98 -12.21 25.74
N LEU A 310 13.69 -12.36 27.03
CA LEU A 310 13.14 -11.31 27.90
C LEU A 310 14.22 -10.69 28.79
N SER A 311 15.48 -10.74 28.39
CA SER A 311 16.57 -10.14 29.17
C SER A 311 16.28 -8.67 29.50
N ARG A 312 16.46 -8.25 30.74
CA ARG A 312 16.14 -6.88 31.21
C ARG A 312 14.70 -6.40 31.01
N ALA A 313 13.76 -7.24 30.54
CA ALA A 313 12.37 -6.85 30.35
C ALA A 313 11.69 -6.49 31.68
N ASP A 314 10.75 -5.54 31.63
CA ASP A 314 9.97 -5.12 32.80
C ASP A 314 8.53 -5.62 32.71
N VAL A 315 8.23 -6.70 33.44
CA VAL A 315 6.92 -7.37 33.47
C VAL A 315 6.23 -7.13 34.82
N ARG A 316 6.66 -6.11 35.58
CA ARG A 316 6.02 -5.77 36.85
C ARG A 316 4.63 -5.23 36.62
N ASP A 317 3.71 -5.67 37.47
CA ASP A 317 2.32 -5.25 37.52
C ASP A 317 1.51 -5.61 36.27
N ALA A 318 2.05 -6.49 35.43
CA ALA A 318 1.33 -7.11 34.32
C ALA A 318 0.28 -8.12 34.82
N HIS A 319 -0.83 -8.23 34.10
CA HIS A 319 -1.84 -9.25 34.33
C HIS A 319 -1.41 -10.55 33.65
N VAL A 320 -0.87 -11.48 34.44
CA VAL A 320 -0.36 -12.76 33.93
C VAL A 320 -1.24 -13.92 34.41
N LEU A 321 -1.62 -14.79 33.48
CA LEU A 321 -2.32 -16.05 33.76
C LEU A 321 -2.01 -17.03 32.63
N ARG A 322 -1.47 -18.20 32.96
CA ARG A 322 -0.99 -19.20 31.97
C ARG A 322 0.02 -18.63 30.96
N LEU A 323 0.85 -17.68 31.40
CA LEU A 323 1.94 -17.11 30.61
C LEU A 323 3.03 -18.17 30.41
N ARG A 324 3.33 -18.55 29.17
CA ARG A 324 4.33 -19.59 28.88
C ARG A 324 5.71 -18.97 28.67
N LEU A 325 6.70 -19.46 29.40
CA LEU A 325 8.12 -19.05 29.30
C LEU A 325 9.04 -20.24 29.01
N HIS A 326 8.53 -21.30 28.37
CA HIS A 326 9.31 -22.51 28.09
C HIS A 326 10.60 -22.16 27.34
N ARG A 327 11.75 -22.40 27.99
CA ARG A 327 13.10 -22.07 27.46
C ARG A 327 13.32 -20.59 27.12
N ALA A 328 12.52 -19.67 27.68
CA ALA A 328 12.76 -18.26 27.54
C ALA A 328 14.02 -17.83 28.31
N VAL A 329 14.76 -16.87 27.76
CA VAL A 329 15.86 -16.22 28.48
C VAL A 329 15.26 -15.11 29.36
N THR A 330 15.56 -15.12 30.66
CA THR A 330 14.96 -14.19 31.63
C THR A 330 16.01 -13.51 32.51
N ALA A 331 17.21 -13.30 31.97
CA ALA A 331 18.30 -12.64 32.69
C ALA A 331 17.91 -11.20 33.05
N ASP A 332 17.98 -10.83 34.33
CA ASP A 332 17.59 -9.50 34.83
C ASP A 332 16.13 -9.08 34.52
N THR A 333 15.25 -10.01 34.14
CA THR A 333 13.82 -9.73 33.96
C THR A 333 13.19 -9.33 35.30
N ARG A 334 12.40 -8.26 35.30
CA ARG A 334 11.74 -7.72 36.49
C ARG A 334 10.30 -8.24 36.56
N LEU A 335 9.97 -9.00 37.60
CA LEU A 335 8.66 -9.62 37.80
C LEU A 335 8.05 -9.17 39.15
N SER A 336 6.74 -8.93 39.21
CA SER A 336 6.05 -8.71 40.50
C SER A 336 5.82 -10.02 41.27
N GLY A 337 5.83 -11.16 40.58
CA GLY A 337 5.69 -12.50 41.15
C GLY A 337 5.74 -13.56 40.05
N ARG A 338 5.70 -14.84 40.43
CA ARG A 338 5.70 -15.98 39.48
C ARG A 338 4.35 -16.71 39.39
N ALA A 339 3.33 -16.24 40.11
CA ALA A 339 1.99 -16.81 40.01
C ALA A 339 1.45 -16.61 38.58
N GLY A 340 0.88 -17.67 37.98
CA GLY A 340 0.36 -17.62 36.62
C GLY A 340 1.40 -17.82 35.50
N ILE A 341 2.67 -18.05 35.84
CA ILE A 341 3.75 -18.32 34.88
C ILE A 341 4.01 -19.84 34.77
N ILE A 342 4.17 -20.31 33.54
CA ILE A 342 4.54 -21.69 33.20
C ILE A 342 5.99 -21.67 32.68
N GLU A 343 6.95 -21.98 33.54
CA GLU A 343 8.40 -21.88 33.26
C GLU A 343 8.89 -22.89 32.23
N ASN A 344 8.40 -24.14 32.33
CA ASN A 344 8.71 -25.20 31.38
C ASN A 344 7.47 -26.06 31.22
N ASP A 345 7.16 -26.43 29.98
CA ASP A 345 6.18 -27.47 29.71
C ASP A 345 6.84 -28.84 29.99
N PRO A 346 6.42 -29.60 31.01
CA PRO A 346 7.10 -30.83 31.42
C PRO A 346 7.09 -31.90 30.32
N GLU A 347 5.97 -32.04 29.60
CA GLU A 347 5.78 -33.05 28.56
C GLU A 347 6.64 -32.69 27.33
N LEU A 348 6.64 -31.41 26.94
CA LEU A 348 7.48 -30.92 25.85
C LEU A 348 8.97 -31.00 26.21
N LEU A 349 9.36 -30.64 27.44
CA LEU A 349 10.74 -30.70 27.91
C LEU A 349 11.25 -32.15 27.95
N GLU A 350 10.43 -33.10 28.35
CA GLU A 350 10.77 -34.52 28.35
C GLU A 350 10.94 -35.06 26.93
N ALA A 351 10.05 -34.70 26.00
CA ALA A 351 10.16 -35.03 24.59
C ALA A 351 11.43 -34.43 23.93
N GLU A 352 11.72 -33.15 24.18
CA GLU A 352 12.90 -32.47 23.63
C GLU A 352 14.22 -33.05 24.19
N ARG A 353 14.25 -33.43 25.48
CA ARG A 353 15.42 -34.08 26.09
C ARG A 353 15.68 -35.47 25.51
N TRP A 354 14.64 -36.17 25.04
CA TRP A 354 14.77 -37.47 24.39
C TRP A 354 15.40 -37.37 23.00
N SER A 355 15.10 -36.31 22.23
CA SER A 355 15.64 -36.12 20.88
C SER A 355 17.11 -35.67 20.80
N VAL A 356 17.73 -35.31 21.93
CA VAL A 356 19.13 -34.86 22.03
C VAL A 356 20.08 -35.98 22.53
N ARG A 357 19.55 -37.19 22.77
CA ARG A 357 20.33 -38.42 23.02
C ARG A 357 20.46 -39.24 21.75
#